data_AF-A0A955QWK0-F1
#
_entry.id   AF-A0A955QWK0-F1
#
_cell.length_a   1.000
_cell.length_b   1.000
_cell.length_c   1.000
_cell.angle_alpha   90.00
_cell.angle_beta   90.00
_cell.angle_gamma   90.00
#
_symmetry.space_group_name_H-M   'P 1'
#
loop_
_entity.id
_entity.type
_entity.pdbx_description
1 polymer ?
#
loop_
_entity_poly.entity_id
_entity_poly.type
_entity_poly.pdbx_seq_one_letter_code
_entity_poly.pdbx_strand_id
1 'polypeptide(L)'
;MMGQIWARQGTTLLVLLTMVCLSGGLVFGDEGHRHSGMMERHQGSGHGGMKHHGSLSPLGMQRELGLTEDQIKALAPVETGYRKTMIKNGADLRVAMIDLGTLLDQKETDRAAIAKKVDEIGGLQKQFMLYRVDTLLKLKEILTPDQYQQFRDRLKKQMSLGSGGMHGMADMKGHGSMGKHGYGQGHSEGYSHGKDLKKGH
;
A
#
# COMPACT_ATOMS: atom_id res chain seq x y z
N MET A 1 22.84 24.13 -68.44
CA MET A 1 22.49 23.57 -67.11
C MET A 1 22.08 22.12 -67.33
N MET A 2 23.06 21.23 -67.49
CA MET A 2 23.63 20.36 -66.43
C MET A 2 22.63 19.34 -65.86
N GLY A 3 22.85 18.07 -66.19
CA GLY A 3 22.92 17.00 -65.18
C GLY A 3 21.71 16.09 -65.05
N GLN A 4 21.66 15.04 -65.87
CA GLN A 4 20.94 13.81 -65.55
C GLN A 4 21.65 13.07 -64.39
N ILE A 5 20.89 12.54 -63.43
CA ILE A 5 21.33 11.45 -62.53
C ILE A 5 20.32 10.30 -62.68
N TRP A 6 20.72 9.33 -63.51
CA TRP A 6 20.36 7.91 -63.39
C TRP A 6 20.91 7.37 -62.04
N ALA A 7 20.49 6.30 -61.38
CA ALA A 7 19.81 5.06 -61.78
C ALA A 7 19.28 4.34 -60.52
N ARG A 8 18.37 3.39 -60.75
CA ARG A 8 17.89 2.32 -59.85
C ARG A 8 19.03 1.48 -59.28
N GLN A 9 18.98 1.08 -58.00
CA GLN A 9 19.37 -0.21 -57.38
C GLN A 9 18.92 -0.13 -55.90
N GLY A 10 18.44 -1.14 -55.18
CA GLY A 10 18.30 -2.56 -55.36
C GLY A 10 17.87 -3.11 -54.00
N THR A 11 16.77 -3.84 -54.00
CA THR A 11 16.36 -4.94 -53.11
C THR A 11 17.39 -5.49 -52.10
N THR A 12 16.92 -5.63 -50.84
CA THR A 12 17.00 -6.82 -49.96
C THR A 12 18.36 -7.28 -49.44
N LEU A 13 18.55 -7.28 -48.11
CA LEU A 13 18.94 -8.45 -47.29
C LEU A 13 19.14 -8.07 -45.81
N LEU A 14 18.17 -8.46 -44.98
CA LEU A 14 18.25 -8.46 -43.52
C LEU A 14 18.86 -9.81 -43.11
N VAL A 15 20.11 -9.80 -42.63
CA VAL A 15 20.80 -11.00 -42.12
C VAL A 15 20.48 -11.16 -40.63
N LEU A 16 19.78 -12.24 -40.30
CA LEU A 16 19.63 -12.78 -38.95
C LEU A 16 20.94 -13.44 -38.51
N LEU A 17 21.35 -13.23 -37.25
CA LEU A 17 22.19 -14.19 -36.53
C LEU A 17 21.75 -14.28 -35.06
N THR A 18 21.15 -15.43 -34.75
CA THR A 18 20.84 -15.96 -33.43
C THR A 18 22.08 -16.55 -32.76
N MET A 19 22.24 -16.40 -31.44
CA MET A 19 23.04 -17.37 -30.67
C MET A 19 22.44 -17.59 -29.28
N VAL A 20 21.82 -18.76 -29.14
CA VAL A 20 21.39 -19.40 -27.89
C VAL A 20 22.58 -20.19 -27.34
N CYS A 21 22.88 -20.06 -26.04
CA CYS A 21 23.64 -21.06 -25.29
C CYS A 21 22.92 -21.39 -23.98
N LEU A 22 22.36 -22.59 -23.94
CA LEU A 22 21.91 -23.30 -22.74
C LEU A 22 23.11 -23.92 -22.01
N SER A 23 23.13 -23.79 -20.69
CA SER A 23 23.70 -24.75 -19.73
C SER A 23 22.97 -24.51 -18.40
N GLY A 24 22.26 -25.45 -17.76
CA GLY A 24 22.43 -26.88 -17.69
C GLY A 24 23.06 -27.22 -16.34
N GLY A 25 22.26 -27.66 -15.36
CA GLY A 25 22.78 -28.25 -14.11
C GLY A 25 21.91 -28.08 -12.86
N LEU A 26 20.91 -28.96 -12.72
CA LEU A 26 20.30 -29.31 -11.42
C LEU A 26 21.31 -30.16 -10.62
N VAL A 27 21.60 -29.80 -9.37
CA VAL A 27 22.11 -30.72 -8.35
C VAL A 27 21.38 -30.45 -7.03
N PHE A 28 20.69 -31.50 -6.55
CA PHE A 28 20.08 -31.61 -5.23
C PHE A 28 21.15 -31.80 -4.14
N GLY A 29 20.90 -31.27 -2.95
CA GLY A 29 21.73 -31.47 -1.76
C GLY A 29 20.94 -31.22 -0.46
N ASP A 30 20.24 -32.28 -0.05
CA ASP A 30 19.82 -32.80 1.27
C ASP A 30 19.87 -31.93 2.56
N GLU A 31 18.71 -31.92 3.23
CA GLU A 31 18.40 -31.90 4.67
C GLU A 31 19.36 -31.23 5.69
N GLY A 32 19.08 -29.97 6.01
CA GLY A 32 19.48 -29.34 7.27
C GLY A 32 18.25 -29.11 8.17
N HIS A 33 18.10 -29.93 9.21
CA HIS A 33 17.10 -29.81 10.28
C HIS A 33 16.94 -28.35 10.76
N ARG A 34 15.76 -27.76 10.53
CA ARG A 34 15.34 -26.52 11.18
C ARG A 34 14.14 -26.80 12.06
N HIS A 35 14.37 -26.65 13.36
CA HIS A 35 13.42 -26.67 14.44
C HIS A 35 12.17 -25.87 14.08
N SER A 36 11.05 -26.57 13.85
CA SER A 36 9.73 -25.94 13.69
C SER A 36 9.26 -25.44 15.06
N GLY A 37 9.78 -24.28 15.46
CA GLY A 37 9.18 -23.47 16.50
C GLY A 37 7.92 -22.85 15.93
N MET A 38 6.79 -23.19 16.55
CA MET A 38 5.48 -22.61 16.29
C MET A 38 5.54 -21.09 16.46
N MET A 39 5.84 -20.37 15.38
CA MET A 39 5.32 -19.02 15.22
C MET A 39 3.89 -19.19 14.77
N GLU A 40 3.02 -19.29 15.77
CA GLU A 40 1.59 -19.09 15.61
C GLU A 40 1.43 -17.75 14.90
N ARG A 41 1.18 -17.85 13.60
CA ARG A 41 0.81 -16.74 12.74
C ARG A 41 -0.39 -16.09 13.41
N HIS A 42 -0.15 -14.98 14.09
CA HIS A 42 -1.16 -13.97 14.26
C HIS A 42 -1.59 -13.55 12.85
N GLN A 43 -2.60 -14.26 12.33
CA GLN A 43 -3.55 -13.76 11.34
C GLN A 43 -4.34 -12.64 12.01
N GLY A 44 -3.63 -11.57 12.35
CA GLY A 44 -4.18 -10.34 12.88
C GLY A 44 -4.28 -9.35 11.73
N SER A 45 -5.52 -9.06 11.33
CA SER A 45 -5.90 -7.91 10.51
C SER A 45 -5.41 -7.95 9.07
N GLY A 46 -6.26 -8.57 8.24
CA GLY A 46 -6.18 -8.46 6.80
C GLY A 46 -6.02 -7.01 6.34
N HIS A 47 -5.21 -6.86 5.30
CA HIS A 47 -5.32 -5.81 4.29
C HIS A 47 -5.69 -4.44 4.86
N GLY A 48 -4.67 -3.66 5.24
CA GLY A 48 -4.73 -2.21 5.20
C GLY A 48 -4.91 -1.72 3.75
N GLY A 49 -5.98 -2.17 3.10
CA GLY A 49 -6.45 -1.62 1.85
C GLY A 49 -6.68 -0.14 2.06
N MET A 50 -6.19 0.64 1.10
CA MET A 50 -6.32 2.09 1.04
C MET A 50 -7.60 2.55 1.74
N LYS A 51 -7.45 3.10 2.95
CA LYS A 51 -8.54 3.84 3.59
C LYS A 51 -8.94 4.88 2.57
N HIS A 52 -10.13 4.72 2.00
CA HIS A 52 -10.63 5.52 0.90
C HIS A 52 -10.39 7.00 1.23
N HIS A 53 -9.39 7.61 0.57
CA HIS A 53 -9.21 9.06 0.64
C HIS A 53 -10.58 9.65 0.33
N GLY A 54 -11.14 10.41 1.28
CA GLY A 54 -12.55 10.84 1.26
C GLY A 54 -12.99 11.18 -0.15
N SER A 55 -13.96 10.42 -0.66
CA SER A 55 -14.41 10.51 -2.04
C SER A 55 -14.83 11.96 -2.32
N LEU A 56 -14.12 12.63 -3.23
CA LEU A 56 -14.53 13.95 -3.70
C LEU A 56 -15.71 13.78 -4.65
N SER A 57 -16.92 13.69 -4.11
CA SER A 57 -18.13 13.49 -4.90
C SER A 57 -19.27 14.43 -4.51
N PRO A 58 -19.35 15.65 -5.07
CA PRO A 58 -20.55 16.48 -4.99
C PRO A 58 -21.82 15.79 -5.53
N LEU A 59 -21.69 14.92 -6.54
CA LEU A 59 -22.80 14.14 -7.10
C LEU A 59 -23.38 13.17 -6.08
N GLY A 60 -22.55 12.61 -5.19
CA GLY A 60 -23.02 11.83 -4.04
C GLY A 60 -23.86 12.65 -3.05
N MET A 61 -23.84 13.97 -3.16
CA MET A 61 -24.55 14.93 -2.31
C MET A 61 -25.55 15.79 -3.09
N GLN A 62 -25.99 15.36 -4.28
CA GLN A 62 -26.86 16.12 -5.18
C GLN A 62 -28.04 16.80 -4.50
N ARG A 63 -28.79 16.03 -3.71
CA ARG A 63 -29.99 16.53 -3.00
C ARG A 63 -29.64 17.52 -1.91
N GLU A 64 -28.56 17.26 -1.17
CA GLU A 64 -28.14 18.10 -0.04
C GLU A 64 -27.58 19.46 -0.50
N LEU A 65 -26.89 19.45 -1.64
CA LEU A 65 -26.33 20.65 -2.26
C LEU A 65 -27.36 21.37 -3.16
N GLY A 66 -28.54 20.79 -3.39
CA GLY A 66 -29.53 21.34 -4.30
C GLY A 66 -28.97 21.58 -5.71
N LEU A 67 -28.25 20.59 -6.25
CA LEU A 67 -27.60 20.74 -7.56
C LEU A 67 -28.63 20.84 -8.68
N THR A 68 -28.41 21.78 -9.61
CA THR A 68 -29.22 21.87 -10.83
C THR A 68 -28.83 20.78 -11.83
N GLU A 69 -29.69 20.51 -12.82
CA GLU A 69 -29.39 19.54 -13.88
C GLU A 69 -28.12 19.90 -14.66
N ASP A 70 -27.89 21.19 -14.91
CA ASP A 70 -26.71 21.67 -15.62
C ASP A 70 -25.44 21.47 -14.80
N GLN A 71 -25.51 21.73 -13.49
CA GLN A 71 -24.40 21.41 -12.58
C GLN A 71 -24.11 19.91 -12.55
N ILE A 72 -25.14 19.06 -12.50
CA ILE A 72 -24.98 17.60 -12.52
C ILE A 72 -24.27 17.14 -13.80
N LYS A 73 -24.70 17.65 -14.97
CA LYS A 73 -24.08 17.34 -16.27
C LYS A 73 -22.62 17.79 -16.31
N ALA A 74 -22.30 18.97 -15.76
CA ALA A 74 -20.93 19.48 -15.71
C ALA A 74 -20.03 18.71 -14.73
N LEU A 75 -20.57 18.24 -13.60
CA LEU A 75 -19.82 17.51 -12.57
C LEU A 75 -19.51 16.06 -12.93
N ALA A 76 -20.39 15.39 -13.70
CA ALA A 76 -20.23 13.98 -14.09
C ALA A 76 -18.86 13.64 -14.71
N PRO A 77 -18.35 14.36 -15.73
CA PRO A 77 -17.03 14.08 -16.28
C PRO A 77 -15.90 14.38 -15.30
N VAL A 78 -16.04 15.41 -14.45
CA VAL A 78 -15.03 15.79 -13.46
C VAL A 78 -14.85 14.68 -12.42
N GLU A 79 -15.95 14.18 -11.85
CA GLU A 79 -15.89 13.09 -10.88
C GLU A 79 -15.41 11.77 -11.50
N THR A 80 -15.86 11.45 -12.71
CA THR A 80 -15.43 10.22 -13.38
C THR A 80 -13.94 10.26 -13.67
N GLY A 81 -13.42 11.40 -14.13
CA GLY A 81 -11.99 11.64 -14.31
C GLY A 81 -11.23 11.50 -12.98
N TYR A 82 -11.76 12.09 -11.90
CA TYR A 82 -11.14 11.98 -10.58
C TYR A 82 -11.06 10.55 -10.07
N ARG A 83 -12.15 9.78 -10.17
CA ARG A 83 -12.18 8.37 -9.75
C ARG A 83 -11.19 7.52 -10.54
N LYS A 84 -11.15 7.68 -11.87
CA LYS A 84 -10.18 6.96 -12.73
C LYS A 84 -8.74 7.27 -12.34
N THR A 85 -8.42 8.56 -12.20
CA THR A 85 -7.07 9.01 -11.83
C THR A 85 -6.68 8.52 -10.44
N MET A 86 -7.60 8.58 -9.47
CA MET A 86 -7.37 8.06 -8.11
C MET A 86 -7.09 6.55 -8.10
N ILE A 87 -7.86 5.76 -8.85
CA ILE A 87 -7.66 4.30 -8.94
C ILE A 87 -6.31 4.00 -9.58
N LYS A 88 -6.00 4.64 -10.70
CA LYS A 88 -4.73 4.47 -11.41
C LYS A 88 -3.54 4.83 -10.51
N ASN A 89 -3.54 6.04 -9.95
CA ASN A 89 -2.46 6.50 -9.08
C ASN A 89 -2.29 5.59 -7.85
N GLY A 90 -3.40 5.10 -7.26
CA GLY A 90 -3.34 4.12 -6.19
C GLY A 90 -2.71 2.80 -6.63
N ALA A 91 -3.04 2.30 -7.81
CA ALA A 91 -2.39 1.11 -8.37
C ALA A 91 -0.89 1.33 -8.58
N ASP A 92 -0.51 2.42 -9.23
CA ASP A 92 0.89 2.79 -9.49
C ASP A 92 1.69 2.90 -8.19
N LEU A 93 1.13 3.56 -7.16
CA LEU A 93 1.74 3.64 -5.82
C LEU A 93 1.94 2.27 -5.17
N ARG A 94 0.96 1.36 -5.29
CA ARG A 94 1.10 0.01 -4.72
C ARG A 94 2.21 -0.78 -5.40
N VAL A 95 2.29 -0.70 -6.72
CA VAL A 95 3.37 -1.33 -7.49
C VAL A 95 4.72 -0.78 -7.05
N ALA A 96 4.87 0.55 -7.01
CA ALA A 96 6.13 1.18 -6.59
C ALA A 96 6.54 0.84 -5.15
N MET A 97 5.58 0.67 -4.24
CA MET A 97 5.85 0.22 -2.86
C MET A 97 6.30 -1.24 -2.78
N ILE A 98 5.72 -2.13 -3.60
CA ILE A 98 6.15 -3.53 -3.71
C ILE A 98 7.57 -3.61 -4.29
N ASP A 99 7.85 -2.84 -5.33
CA ASP A 99 9.19 -2.77 -5.93
C ASP A 99 10.22 -2.27 -4.90
N LEU A 100 9.87 -1.25 -4.11
CA LEU A 100 10.73 -0.75 -3.04
C LEU A 100 11.01 -1.82 -1.99
N GLY A 101 10.00 -2.57 -1.56
CA GLY A 101 10.18 -3.71 -0.65
C GLY A 101 11.12 -4.76 -1.24
N THR A 102 10.95 -5.08 -2.53
CA THR A 102 11.79 -6.04 -3.24
C THR A 102 13.26 -5.59 -3.29
N LEU A 103 13.53 -4.30 -3.51
CA LEU A 103 14.89 -3.75 -3.49
C LEU A 103 15.53 -3.82 -2.09
N LEU A 104 14.74 -3.70 -1.03
CA LEU A 104 15.20 -3.77 0.35
C LEU A 104 15.49 -5.21 0.80
N ASP A 105 14.79 -6.19 0.24
CA ASP A 105 14.96 -7.62 0.56
C ASP A 105 16.18 -8.26 -0.16
N GLN A 106 16.83 -7.53 -1.07
CA GLN A 106 18.03 -8.00 -1.75
C GLN A 106 19.21 -8.18 -0.77
N LYS A 107 19.96 -9.27 -0.94
CA LYS A 107 21.15 -9.58 -0.13
C LYS A 107 22.21 -8.48 -0.18
N GLU A 108 22.37 -7.86 -1.34
CA GLU A 108 23.20 -6.66 -1.53
C GLU A 108 22.29 -5.49 -1.84
N THR A 109 22.33 -4.47 -0.98
CA THR A 109 21.43 -3.33 -1.07
C THR A 109 21.97 -2.26 -2.03
N ASP A 110 21.26 -2.01 -3.14
CA ASP A 110 21.55 -0.87 -4.02
C ASP A 110 20.85 0.40 -3.51
N ARG A 111 21.62 1.25 -2.82
CA ARG A 111 21.13 2.53 -2.29
C ARG A 111 20.65 3.49 -3.38
N ALA A 112 21.25 3.47 -4.57
CA ALA A 112 20.86 4.36 -5.66
C ALA A 112 19.52 3.95 -6.27
N ALA A 113 19.29 2.64 -6.47
CA ALA A 113 18.01 2.11 -6.91
C ALA A 113 16.88 2.42 -5.92
N ILE A 114 17.15 2.28 -4.61
CA ILE A 114 16.21 2.64 -3.54
C ILE A 114 15.84 4.13 -3.62
N ALA A 115 16.84 5.02 -3.70
CA ALA A 115 16.60 6.46 -3.77
C ALA A 115 15.70 6.82 -4.98
N LYS A 116 15.99 6.25 -6.15
CA LYS A 116 15.16 6.45 -7.36
C LYS A 116 13.72 5.98 -7.16
N LYS A 117 13.51 4.84 -6.50
CA LYS A 117 12.15 4.32 -6.25
C LYS A 117 11.39 5.17 -5.22
N VAL A 118 12.08 5.69 -4.21
CA VAL A 118 11.50 6.67 -3.26
C VAL A 118 11.09 7.96 -3.96
N ASP A 119 11.93 8.47 -4.86
CA ASP A 119 11.61 9.66 -5.66
C ASP A 119 10.40 9.42 -6.58
N GLU A 120 10.30 8.24 -7.19
CA GLU A 120 9.14 7.84 -7.99
C GLU A 120 7.84 7.85 -7.16
N ILE A 121 7.86 7.25 -5.97
CA ILE A 121 6.74 7.26 -5.03
C ILE A 121 6.34 8.70 -4.67
N GLY A 122 7.32 9.54 -4.30
CA GLY A 122 7.08 10.95 -3.99
C GLY A 122 6.50 11.71 -5.18
N GLY A 123 6.97 11.42 -6.40
CA GLY A 123 6.46 11.96 -7.65
C GLY A 123 4.98 11.62 -7.87
N LEU A 124 4.59 10.36 -7.73
CA LEU A 124 3.21 9.91 -7.85
C LEU A 124 2.29 10.59 -6.81
N GLN A 125 2.72 10.65 -5.56
CA GLN A 125 1.97 11.34 -4.50
C GLN A 125 1.76 12.83 -4.82
N LYS A 126 2.82 13.52 -5.24
CA LYS A 126 2.78 14.94 -5.62
C LYS A 126 1.84 15.16 -6.80
N GLN A 127 1.98 14.38 -7.86
CA GLN A 127 1.15 14.48 -9.06
C GLN A 127 -0.33 14.32 -8.72
N PHE A 128 -0.68 13.32 -7.92
CA PHE A 128 -2.06 13.13 -7.49
C PHE A 128 -2.58 14.25 -6.58
N MET A 129 -1.74 14.78 -5.70
CA MET A 129 -2.12 15.92 -4.86
C MET A 129 -2.43 17.17 -5.69
N LEU A 130 -1.60 17.48 -6.70
CA LEU A 130 -1.87 18.57 -7.65
C LEU A 130 -3.16 18.33 -8.43
N TYR A 131 -3.36 17.12 -8.95
CA TYR A 131 -4.59 16.76 -9.65
C TYR A 131 -5.84 16.92 -8.75
N ARG A 132 -5.72 16.59 -7.46
CA ARG A 132 -6.78 16.80 -6.47
C ARG A 132 -7.07 18.30 -6.27
N VAL A 133 -6.04 19.14 -6.20
CA VAL A 133 -6.20 20.60 -6.12
C VAL A 133 -6.92 21.13 -7.37
N ASP A 134 -6.47 20.74 -8.56
CA ASP A 134 -7.09 21.17 -9.82
C ASP A 134 -8.55 20.74 -9.90
N THR A 135 -8.86 19.54 -9.42
CA THR A 135 -10.24 19.05 -9.33
C THR A 135 -11.07 19.93 -8.40
N LEU A 136 -10.57 20.25 -7.20
CA LEU A 136 -11.28 21.12 -6.25
C LEU A 136 -11.51 22.53 -6.81
N LEU A 137 -10.56 23.07 -7.58
CA LEU A 137 -10.72 24.36 -8.25
C LEU A 137 -11.84 24.30 -9.31
N LYS A 138 -11.88 23.25 -10.14
CA LYS A 138 -12.98 23.04 -11.10
C LYS A 138 -14.34 22.88 -10.42
N LEU A 139 -14.39 22.18 -9.28
CA LEU A 139 -15.64 22.07 -8.52
C LEU A 139 -16.12 23.45 -8.02
N LYS A 140 -15.20 24.33 -7.62
CA LYS A 140 -15.52 25.69 -7.19
C LYS A 140 -16.06 26.57 -8.33
N GLU A 141 -15.72 26.28 -9.57
CA GLU A 141 -16.26 26.98 -10.76
C GLU A 141 -17.68 26.53 -11.10
N ILE A 142 -18.02 25.27 -10.84
CA ILE A 142 -19.34 24.70 -11.16
C ILE A 142 -20.37 24.93 -10.04
N LEU A 143 -19.92 24.82 -8.79
CA LEU A 143 -20.77 24.99 -7.61
C LEU A 143 -20.88 26.47 -7.23
N THR A 144 -22.02 26.85 -6.66
CA THR A 144 -22.13 28.17 -6.03
C THR A 144 -21.21 28.24 -4.79
N PRO A 145 -20.84 29.44 -4.32
CA PRO A 145 -20.03 29.59 -3.10
C PRO A 145 -20.60 28.84 -1.89
N ASP A 146 -21.93 28.90 -1.70
CA ASP A 146 -22.62 28.23 -0.60
C ASP A 146 -22.61 26.70 -0.74
N GLN A 147 -22.88 26.19 -1.95
CA GLN A 147 -22.78 24.76 -2.24
C GLN A 147 -21.37 24.22 -2.03
N TYR A 148 -20.36 24.97 -2.48
CA TYR A 148 -18.96 24.58 -2.31
C TYR A 148 -18.55 24.58 -0.84
N GLN A 149 -19.01 25.55 -0.06
CA GLN A 149 -18.76 25.61 1.38
C GLN A 149 -19.39 24.40 2.10
N GLN A 150 -20.67 24.10 1.82
CA GLN A 150 -21.37 22.95 2.38
C GLN A 150 -20.67 21.62 2.01
N PHE A 151 -20.25 21.49 0.75
CA PHE A 151 -19.46 20.35 0.27
C PHE A 151 -18.15 20.19 1.06
N ARG A 152 -17.39 21.28 1.24
CA ARG A 152 -16.12 21.26 1.98
C ARG A 152 -16.31 20.87 3.45
N ASP A 153 -17.35 21.35 4.10
CA ASP A 153 -17.59 21.05 5.51
C ASP A 153 -18.00 19.59 5.71
N ARG A 154 -18.73 19.01 4.77
CA ARG A 154 -19.00 17.57 4.73
C ARG A 154 -17.73 16.74 4.55
N LEU A 155 -16.85 17.13 3.63
CA LEU A 155 -15.55 16.47 3.46
C LEU A 155 -14.70 16.49 4.73
N LYS A 156 -14.63 17.64 5.43
CA LYS A 156 -13.90 17.75 6.70
C LYS A 156 -14.46 16.79 7.75
N LYS A 157 -15.80 16.73 7.89
CA LYS A 157 -16.47 15.82 8.83
C LYS A 157 -16.18 14.35 8.52
N GLN A 158 -16.19 13.97 7.24
CA GLN A 158 -15.87 12.61 6.85
C GLN A 158 -14.41 12.25 7.18
N MET A 159 -13.48 13.19 7.00
CA MET A 159 -12.07 12.98 7.35
C MET A 159 -11.86 12.91 8.87
N SER A 160 -12.57 13.72 9.67
CA SER A 160 -12.46 13.66 11.14
C SER A 160 -13.03 12.36 11.72
N LEU A 161 -14.11 11.84 11.15
CA LEU A 161 -14.72 10.58 11.58
C LEU A 161 -13.90 9.34 11.15
N GLY A 162 -13.19 9.42 10.01
CA GLY A 162 -12.30 8.34 9.53
C GLY A 162 -10.94 8.26 10.25
N SER A 163 -10.57 9.28 11.01
CA SER A 163 -9.35 9.32 11.85
C SER A 163 -9.59 8.86 13.30
N GLY A 164 -10.83 8.53 13.67
CA GLY A 164 -11.22 8.11 15.01
C GLY A 164 -10.65 6.77 15.48
N GLY A 165 -9.99 6.01 14.61
CA GLY A 165 -9.33 4.73 14.95
C GLY A 165 -8.04 4.88 15.77
N MET A 166 -7.61 6.10 16.10
CA MET A 166 -6.40 6.35 16.91
C MET A 166 -6.68 7.07 18.24
N HIS A 167 -7.95 7.25 18.60
CA HIS A 167 -8.35 7.77 19.93
C HIS A 167 -8.67 6.66 20.95
N GLY A 168 -8.72 5.38 20.54
CA GLY A 168 -8.93 4.25 21.45
C GLY A 168 -7.71 3.85 22.29
N MET A 169 -6.59 4.59 22.21
CA MET A 169 -5.37 4.31 22.98
C MET A 169 -5.13 5.31 24.11
N ALA A 170 -5.89 6.41 24.14
CA ALA A 170 -5.80 7.42 25.22
C ALA A 170 -6.52 6.97 26.51
N ASP A 171 -7.48 6.05 26.41
CA ASP A 171 -8.16 5.44 27.57
C ASP A 171 -7.45 4.20 28.13
N MET A 172 -6.19 3.96 27.75
CA MET A 172 -5.33 2.97 28.42
C MET A 172 -4.63 3.53 29.67
N LYS A 173 -5.10 4.68 30.18
CA LYS A 173 -4.63 5.30 31.43
C LYS A 173 -5.56 4.98 32.61
N GLY A 174 -6.07 3.75 32.68
CA GLY A 174 -7.08 3.35 33.67
C GLY A 174 -7.22 1.85 33.98
N HIS A 175 -6.40 0.95 33.43
CA HIS A 175 -6.37 -0.45 33.87
C HIS A 175 -5.05 -0.80 34.57
N GLY A 176 -4.80 -0.09 35.67
CA GLY A 176 -4.02 -0.62 36.78
C GLY A 176 -4.85 -1.69 37.50
N SER A 177 -4.93 -2.88 36.93
CA SER A 177 -5.20 -4.13 37.66
C SER A 177 -4.75 -5.30 36.79
N MET A 178 -3.45 -5.32 36.49
CA MET A 178 -2.78 -6.58 36.21
C MET A 178 -2.86 -7.36 37.52
N GLY A 179 -3.77 -8.33 37.57
CA GLY A 179 -3.97 -9.20 38.71
C GLY A 179 -2.62 -9.73 39.17
N LYS A 180 -2.39 -9.68 40.49
CA LYS A 180 -1.28 -10.30 41.19
C LYS A 180 -1.02 -11.69 40.62
N HIS A 181 -0.05 -11.81 39.71
CA HIS A 181 0.65 -13.08 39.51
C HIS A 181 1.57 -13.19 40.71
N GLY A 182 1.07 -13.90 41.72
CA GLY A 182 1.82 -14.29 42.89
C GLY A 182 3.01 -15.13 42.45
N TYR A 183 4.20 -14.63 42.72
CA TYR A 183 5.37 -15.47 42.85
C TYR A 183 5.21 -16.31 44.11
N GLY A 184 5.31 -17.64 43.95
CA GLY A 184 5.71 -18.55 45.01
C GLY A 184 4.60 -19.00 45.95
N GLN A 185 3.95 -20.11 45.64
CA GLN A 185 3.55 -21.05 46.68
C GLN A 185 3.66 -22.48 46.15
N GLY A 186 4.63 -23.21 46.69
CA GLY A 186 4.94 -24.57 46.30
C GLY A 186 3.79 -25.52 46.59
N HIS A 187 3.36 -26.21 45.55
CA HIS A 187 2.69 -27.51 45.68
C HIS A 187 3.72 -28.58 45.35
N SER A 188 4.46 -29.04 46.37
CA SER A 188 5.12 -30.34 46.32
C SER A 188 4.09 -31.39 46.70
N GLU A 189 3.31 -31.83 45.71
CA GLU A 189 2.43 -32.98 45.87
C GLU A 189 3.29 -34.24 45.76
N GLY A 190 3.24 -35.04 46.82
CA GLY A 190 4.15 -36.15 47.05
C GLY A 190 4.02 -37.25 46.01
N TYR A 191 5.15 -37.67 45.46
CA TYR A 191 5.29 -39.01 44.89
C TYR A 191 6.22 -39.83 45.79
N SER A 192 5.58 -40.74 46.53
CA SER A 192 6.22 -41.81 47.27
C SER A 192 6.83 -42.81 46.30
N HIS A 193 8.17 -42.89 46.26
CA HIS A 193 8.85 -44.13 45.89
C HIS A 193 10.28 -44.19 46.46
N GLY A 194 10.41 -44.95 47.54
CA GLY A 194 11.38 -46.04 47.55
C GLY A 194 12.70 -45.87 48.32
N LYS A 195 12.75 -46.65 49.40
CA LYS A 195 13.85 -47.57 49.80
C LYS A 195 15.15 -46.92 50.29
N ASP A 196 15.24 -46.88 51.61
CA ASP A 196 16.39 -47.22 52.44
C ASP A 196 17.69 -47.53 51.70
N LEU A 197 18.73 -46.76 51.99
CA LEU A 197 20.11 -47.25 52.12
C LEU A 197 20.91 -46.23 52.93
N LYS A 198 20.87 -46.41 54.26
CA LYS A 198 21.94 -45.94 55.14
C LYS A 198 23.24 -46.62 54.71
N LYS A 199 24.32 -45.85 54.55
CA LYS A 199 25.68 -46.30 54.84
C LYS A 199 26.62 -45.11 54.99
N GLY A 200 26.89 -44.77 56.25
CA GLY A 200 28.10 -44.10 56.66
C GLY A 200 28.63 -44.87 57.87
N HIS A 201 29.84 -45.43 57.71
CA HIS A 201 30.63 -46.20 58.67
C HIS A 201 30.20 -47.63 58.98
#